data_AF-A0A8H7IX11-F1
#
_entry.id   AF-A0A8H7IX11-F1
#
_cell.length_a   1.000
_cell.length_b   1.000
_cell.length_c   1.000
_cell.angle_alpha   90.00
_cell.angle_beta   90.00
_cell.angle_gamma   90.00
#
_symmetry.space_group_name_H-M   'P 1'
#
loop_
_entity.id
_entity.type
_entity.pdbx_description
1 polymer ?
#
loop_
_entity_poly.entity_id
_entity_poly.type
_entity_poly.pdbx_seq_one_letter_code
_entity_poly.pdbx_strand_id
1 'polypeptide(L)'
;MADMMERDEATVIPARGPRRSRLPGFLRVPILVVLNLGINTLLWQTAANFLPPELGYVSKVPTDDDVYSLYSPVARIITKILTIYATWAVGYDFYDVSALTLLTNAPYAYLLSTYYQISTFTVAALVNIEVLSIAIPTYLLRPKAPAHRASVPLRNRFLLNSVQVQSSNALLAVCVYVVVIWGGLKTGWMNYFLITFFDIPTLEAAHLETPVSIAAKIFAAGIAAKEFLLNPSIAAQVQSGQTTPVANFDASTADLQATLKHNFWYFGRRTRTLIQQTWILSFFLVANTVQRCMTLNGAEFNGAAGYAGIWAVANVIIAAWYAWVGDTSTDYIVN
;
A
#
# COMPACT_ATOMS: atom_id res chain seq x y z
N MET A 1 4.10 32.21 -33.05
CA MET A 1 3.22 32.61 -31.94
C MET A 1 2.66 31.35 -31.30
N ALA A 2 3.49 30.64 -30.52
CA ALA A 2 3.03 29.57 -29.65
C ALA A 2 3.01 30.17 -28.25
N ASP A 3 1.80 30.41 -27.75
CA ASP A 3 1.54 30.88 -26.40
C ASP A 3 2.01 29.77 -25.46
N MET A 4 3.26 29.89 -24.98
CA MET A 4 3.75 29.06 -23.90
C MET A 4 2.90 29.42 -22.70
N MET A 5 1.91 28.58 -22.38
CA MET A 5 1.14 28.69 -21.15
C MET A 5 2.11 28.91 -19.99
N GLU A 6 2.21 30.15 -19.56
CA GLU A 6 2.96 30.56 -18.38
C GLU A 6 2.29 29.83 -17.23
N ARG A 7 2.92 28.74 -16.79
CA ARG A 7 2.38 27.88 -15.75
C ARG A 7 2.46 28.68 -14.46
N ASP A 8 1.33 29.18 -13.99
CA ASP A 8 1.19 29.96 -12.75
C ASP A 8 2.15 29.44 -11.67
N GLU A 9 3.04 30.32 -11.21
CA GLU A 9 3.94 30.01 -10.12
C GLU A 9 3.12 29.66 -8.87
N ALA A 10 3.54 28.60 -8.18
CA ALA A 10 2.81 28.09 -7.02
C ALA A 10 2.70 29.17 -5.94
N THR A 11 1.49 29.71 -5.74
CA THR A 11 1.19 30.67 -4.66
C THR A 11 1.65 30.12 -3.30
N VAL A 12 2.68 30.76 -2.72
CA VAL A 12 3.22 30.39 -1.41
C VAL A 12 2.32 30.96 -0.32
N ILE A 13 1.48 30.12 0.29
CA ILE A 13 0.82 30.51 1.54
C ILE A 13 1.89 30.44 2.64
N PRO A 14 2.20 31.54 3.35
CA PRO A 14 3.21 31.51 4.41
C PRO A 14 2.79 30.50 5.48
N ALA A 15 3.59 29.43 5.61
CA ALA A 15 3.34 28.39 6.58
C ALA A 15 3.50 28.96 8.00
N ARG A 16 2.50 28.76 8.86
CA ARG A 16 2.64 28.95 10.30
C ARG A 16 3.83 28.11 10.77
N GLY A 17 4.80 28.74 11.45
CA GLY A 17 6.03 28.07 11.90
C GLY A 17 5.73 26.75 12.64
N PRO A 18 6.58 25.71 12.48
CA PRO A 18 6.31 24.39 13.03
C PRO A 18 6.18 24.48 14.55
N ARG A 19 5.00 24.14 15.08
CA ARG A 19 4.81 23.97 16.52
C ARG A 19 5.73 22.83 16.98
N ARG A 20 6.75 23.16 17.78
CA ARG A 20 7.62 22.16 18.40
C ARG A 20 6.75 21.20 19.21
N SER A 21 6.83 19.91 18.88
CA SER A 21 6.21 18.85 19.68
C SER A 21 6.76 18.92 21.10
N ARG A 22 5.86 19.01 22.08
CA ARG A 22 6.22 18.98 23.51
C ARG A 22 6.61 17.58 24.00
N LEU A 23 6.37 16.54 23.19
CA LEU A 23 6.71 15.16 23.53
C LEU A 23 8.18 14.82 23.19
N PRO A 24 8.92 14.22 24.14
CA PRO A 24 10.25 13.65 23.89
C PRO A 24 10.21 12.65 22.74
N GLY A 25 11.21 12.67 21.87
CA GLY A 25 11.24 11.86 20.64
C GLY A 25 11.13 10.35 20.93
N PHE A 26 11.79 9.86 21.97
CA PHE A 26 11.83 8.44 22.33
C PHE A 26 10.49 7.89 22.83
N LEU A 27 9.61 8.73 23.40
CA LEU A 27 8.30 8.30 23.90
C LEU A 27 7.26 8.17 22.79
N ARG A 28 7.49 8.75 21.60
CA ARG A 28 6.47 8.78 20.54
C ARG A 28 6.13 7.39 20.02
N VAL A 29 7.12 6.52 19.86
CA VAL A 29 6.91 5.14 19.37
C VAL A 29 6.17 4.29 20.40
N PRO A 30 6.59 4.22 21.68
CA PRO A 30 5.82 3.52 22.72
C PRO A 30 4.38 4.01 22.84
N ILE A 31 4.17 5.33 22.86
CA ILE A 31 2.81 5.90 22.92
C ILE A 31 2.00 5.48 21.70
N LEU A 32 2.60 5.50 20.50
CA LEU A 32 1.93 5.11 19.27
C LEU A 32 1.54 3.63 19.28
N VAL A 33 2.40 2.74 19.78
CA VAL A 33 2.08 1.32 19.96
C VAL A 33 0.92 1.13 20.94
N VAL A 34 0.97 1.78 22.11
CA VAL A 34 -0.09 1.67 23.12
C VAL A 34 -1.42 2.21 22.60
N LEU A 35 -1.42 3.37 21.92
CA LEU A 35 -2.62 3.93 21.31
C LEU A 35 -3.15 3.04 20.19
N ASN A 36 -2.28 2.47 19.35
CA ASN A 36 -2.69 1.57 18.29
C ASN A 36 -3.42 0.35 18.84
N LEU A 37 -2.81 -0.34 19.81
CA LEU A 37 -3.41 -1.52 20.45
C LEU A 37 -4.69 -1.16 21.20
N GLY A 38 -4.69 -0.06 21.96
CA GLY A 38 -5.86 0.40 22.71
C GLY A 38 -7.05 0.74 21.81
N ILE A 39 -6.83 1.47 20.72
CA ILE A 39 -7.88 1.79 19.74
C ILE A 39 -8.35 0.52 19.03
N ASN A 40 -7.43 -0.37 18.65
CA ASN A 40 -7.77 -1.64 17.99
C ASN A 40 -8.67 -2.49 18.89
N THR A 41 -8.30 -2.67 20.16
CA THR A 41 -9.11 -3.40 21.16
C THR A 41 -10.46 -2.75 21.38
N LEU A 42 -10.51 -1.42 21.56
CA LEU A 42 -11.76 -0.69 21.79
C LEU A 42 -12.72 -0.81 20.60
N LEU A 43 -12.21 -0.68 19.38
CA LEU A 43 -13.03 -0.80 18.18
C LEU A 43 -13.52 -2.23 17.96
N TRP A 44 -12.69 -3.25 18.21
CA TRP A 44 -13.12 -4.65 18.14
C TRP A 44 -14.16 -5.01 19.21
N GLN A 45 -13.99 -4.53 20.45
CA GLN A 45 -14.98 -4.70 21.51
C GLN A 45 -16.31 -4.04 21.12
N THR A 46 -16.27 -2.85 20.53
CA THR A 46 -17.47 -2.16 20.05
C THR A 46 -18.13 -2.95 18.92
N ALA A 47 -17.35 -3.39 17.93
CA ALA A 47 -17.83 -4.13 16.77
C ALA A 47 -18.44 -5.48 17.16
N ALA A 48 -17.90 -6.16 18.18
CA ALA A 48 -18.42 -7.43 18.70
C ALA A 48 -19.86 -7.33 19.25
N ASN A 49 -20.35 -6.14 19.59
CA ASN A 49 -21.75 -5.94 19.98
C ASN A 49 -22.72 -5.94 18.80
N PHE A 50 -22.22 -5.71 17.57
CA PHE A 50 -23.04 -5.54 16.38
C PHE A 50 -22.80 -6.61 15.31
N LEU A 51 -21.64 -7.29 15.36
CA LEU A 51 -21.24 -8.27 14.35
C LEU A 51 -21.29 -9.69 14.91
N PRO A 52 -21.69 -10.68 14.08
CA PRO A 52 -21.58 -12.07 14.47
C PRO A 52 -20.09 -12.49 14.58
N PRO A 53 -19.75 -13.51 15.39
CA PRO A 53 -18.38 -13.98 15.58
C PRO A 53 -17.84 -14.80 14.38
N GLU A 54 -18.08 -14.34 13.14
CA GLU A 54 -17.77 -15.04 11.89
C GLU A 54 -16.27 -15.36 11.75
N LEU A 55 -15.41 -14.41 12.15
CA LEU A 55 -13.95 -14.58 12.10
C LEU A 55 -13.46 -15.70 13.02
N GLY A 56 -14.16 -15.96 14.13
CA GLY A 56 -13.81 -17.03 15.06
C GLY A 56 -13.99 -18.41 14.45
N TYR A 57 -15.03 -18.62 13.62
CA TYR A 57 -15.32 -19.91 12.99
C TYR A 57 -14.27 -20.33 11.96
N VAL A 58 -13.66 -19.35 11.30
CA VAL A 58 -12.68 -19.58 10.24
C VAL A 58 -11.23 -19.56 10.77
N SER A 59 -11.03 -19.08 12.00
CA SER A 59 -9.69 -18.97 12.59
C SER A 59 -9.24 -20.27 13.27
N LYS A 60 -7.93 -20.54 13.19
CA LYS A 60 -7.25 -21.57 13.98
C LYS A 60 -7.31 -21.24 15.47
N VAL A 61 -7.63 -22.24 16.26
CA VAL A 61 -7.47 -22.21 17.71
C VAL A 61 -6.01 -22.56 18.03
N PRO A 62 -5.22 -21.64 18.62
CA PRO A 62 -3.84 -21.95 18.98
C PRO A 62 -3.79 -23.06 20.05
N THR A 63 -2.93 -24.06 19.86
CA THR A 63 -2.64 -25.08 20.88
C THR A 63 -1.45 -24.62 21.74
N ASP A 64 -1.27 -25.19 22.94
CA ASP A 64 -0.20 -24.81 23.87
C ASP A 64 1.22 -24.98 23.28
N ASP A 65 1.40 -25.86 22.29
CA ASP A 65 2.68 -26.07 21.59
C ASP A 65 2.98 -25.02 20.50
N ASP A 66 2.01 -24.18 20.13
CA ASP A 66 2.08 -23.27 18.98
C ASP A 66 2.58 -21.85 19.31
N VAL A 67 3.20 -21.66 20.49
CA VAL A 67 3.60 -20.33 20.99
C VAL A 67 4.48 -19.56 20.01
N TYR A 68 5.40 -20.24 19.32
CA TYR A 68 6.33 -19.64 18.34
C TYR A 68 5.83 -19.68 16.89
N SER A 69 4.63 -20.20 16.64
CA SER A 69 4.08 -20.27 15.30
C SER A 69 3.65 -18.89 14.78
N LEU A 70 3.65 -18.71 13.46
CA LEU A 70 3.30 -17.43 12.81
C LEU A 70 1.87 -16.95 13.13
N TYR A 71 0.96 -17.87 13.47
CA TYR A 71 -0.42 -17.57 13.84
C TYR A 71 -0.63 -17.35 15.35
N SER A 72 0.41 -17.51 16.17
CA SER A 72 0.29 -17.33 17.60
C SER A 72 -0.12 -15.89 17.95
N PRO A 73 -0.85 -15.67 19.06
CA PRO A 73 -1.19 -14.32 19.50
C PRO A 73 0.05 -13.43 19.71
N VAL A 74 1.15 -14.02 20.22
CA VAL A 74 2.40 -13.31 20.45
C VAL A 74 3.05 -12.89 19.13
N ALA A 75 3.11 -13.79 18.14
CA ALA A 75 3.65 -13.47 16.81
C ALA A 75 2.86 -12.33 16.14
N ARG A 76 1.53 -12.30 16.31
CA ARG A 76 0.67 -11.21 15.81
C ARG A 76 0.99 -9.87 16.45
N ILE A 77 1.16 -9.85 17.77
CA ILE A 77 1.53 -8.62 18.49
C ILE A 77 2.92 -8.14 18.05
N ILE A 78 3.90 -9.04 17.96
CA ILE A 78 5.26 -8.70 17.52
C ILE A 78 5.24 -8.13 16.10
N THR A 79 4.59 -8.77 15.14
CA THR A 79 4.52 -8.24 13.77
C THR A 79 3.81 -6.90 13.71
N LYS A 80 2.76 -6.71 14.51
CA LYS A 80 2.07 -5.41 14.60
C LYS A 80 3.02 -4.32 15.12
N ILE A 81 3.76 -4.59 16.19
CA ILE A 81 4.76 -3.66 16.75
C ILE A 81 5.87 -3.36 15.73
N LEU A 82 6.41 -4.38 15.06
CA LEU A 82 7.45 -4.23 14.04
C LEU A 82 6.96 -3.39 12.86
N THR A 83 5.73 -3.62 12.40
CA THR A 83 5.10 -2.84 11.31
C THR A 83 4.93 -1.38 11.70
N ILE A 84 4.44 -1.14 12.91
CA ILE A 84 4.31 0.21 13.48
C ILE A 84 5.67 0.90 13.57
N TYR A 85 6.68 0.20 14.09
CA TYR A 85 8.02 0.75 14.24
C TYR A 85 8.65 1.05 12.87
N ALA A 86 8.54 0.15 11.91
CA ALA A 86 9.11 0.31 10.59
C ALA A 86 8.46 1.47 9.82
N THR A 87 7.14 1.58 9.83
CA THR A 87 6.43 2.72 9.22
C THR A 87 6.78 4.05 9.90
N TRP A 88 7.00 4.03 11.21
CA TRP A 88 7.54 5.18 11.92
C TRP A 88 8.97 5.51 11.45
N ALA A 89 9.87 4.53 11.41
CA ALA A 89 11.27 4.71 11.03
C ALA A 89 11.44 5.26 9.60
N VAL A 90 10.60 4.82 8.65
CA VAL A 90 10.61 5.32 7.26
C VAL A 90 10.12 6.77 7.13
N GLY A 91 9.37 7.27 8.12
CA GLY A 91 8.88 8.65 8.10
C GLY A 91 7.48 8.84 7.50
N TYR A 92 6.72 7.76 7.31
CA TYR A 92 5.35 7.81 6.76
C TYR A 92 4.37 8.59 7.64
N ASP A 93 3.52 9.38 7.00
CA ASP A 93 2.44 10.09 7.68
C ASP A 93 1.15 9.26 7.76
N PHE A 94 0.06 9.84 8.28
CA PHE A 94 -1.18 9.11 8.45
C PHE A 94 -1.83 8.68 7.11
N TYR A 95 -1.62 9.41 6.00
CA TYR A 95 -2.14 9.01 4.69
C TYR A 95 -1.35 7.81 4.16
N ASP A 96 -0.01 7.90 4.21
CA ASP A 96 0.89 6.84 3.78
C ASP A 96 0.62 5.54 4.56
N VAL A 97 0.51 5.63 5.89
CA VAL A 97 0.29 4.47 6.75
C VAL A 97 -1.12 3.89 6.59
N SER A 98 -2.14 4.74 6.38
CA SER A 98 -3.50 4.27 6.09
C SER A 98 -3.56 3.53 4.75
N ALA A 99 -2.94 4.10 3.71
CA ALA A 99 -2.89 3.50 2.38
C ALA A 99 -2.12 2.18 2.40
N LEU A 100 -0.95 2.13 3.04
CA LEU A 100 -0.19 0.90 3.21
C LEU A 100 -1.01 -0.16 3.96
N THR A 101 -1.65 0.21 5.07
CA THR A 101 -2.46 -0.73 5.87
C THR A 101 -3.66 -1.25 5.09
N LEU A 102 -4.31 -0.42 4.29
CA LEU A 102 -5.41 -0.84 3.45
C LEU A 102 -4.95 -1.85 2.38
N LEU A 103 -3.83 -1.55 1.70
CA LEU A 103 -3.27 -2.43 0.68
C LEU A 103 -2.78 -3.76 1.25
N THR A 104 -2.17 -3.76 2.43
CA THR A 104 -1.66 -4.99 3.04
C THR A 104 -2.78 -5.90 3.55
N ASN A 105 -3.95 -5.34 3.87
CA ASN A 105 -5.13 -6.10 4.30
C ASN A 105 -6.08 -6.47 3.15
N ALA A 106 -5.97 -5.83 1.98
CA ALA A 106 -6.82 -6.12 0.82
C ALA A 106 -6.79 -7.60 0.37
N PRO A 107 -5.64 -8.29 0.30
CA PRO A 107 -5.60 -9.70 -0.08
C PRO A 107 -6.39 -10.60 0.86
N TYR A 108 -6.22 -10.38 2.17
CA TYR A 108 -6.90 -11.15 3.20
C TYR A 108 -8.41 -10.84 3.22
N ALA A 109 -8.78 -9.57 3.10
CA ALA A 109 -10.18 -9.14 3.01
C ALA A 109 -10.89 -9.76 1.80
N TYR A 110 -10.24 -9.77 0.64
CA TYR A 110 -10.76 -10.41 -0.57
C TYR A 110 -10.96 -11.91 -0.35
N LEU A 111 -9.95 -12.60 0.19
CA LEU A 111 -10.00 -14.04 0.48
C LEU A 111 -11.19 -14.38 1.40
N LEU A 112 -11.36 -13.64 2.49
CA LEU A 112 -12.47 -13.84 3.43
C LEU A 112 -13.85 -13.65 2.77
N SER A 113 -13.99 -12.58 1.98
CA SER A 113 -15.27 -12.22 1.35
C SER A 113 -15.68 -13.16 0.21
N THR A 114 -14.73 -13.86 -0.41
CA THR A 114 -14.97 -14.64 -1.63
C THR A 114 -14.93 -16.15 -1.37
N TYR A 115 -14.10 -16.62 -0.45
CA TYR A 115 -13.88 -18.07 -0.24
C TYR A 115 -14.36 -18.57 1.12
N TYR A 116 -14.41 -17.71 2.14
CA TYR A 116 -14.72 -18.10 3.53
C TYR A 116 -16.12 -17.66 4.01
N GLN A 117 -16.97 -17.20 3.09
CA GLN A 117 -18.36 -16.80 3.37
C GLN A 117 -18.51 -15.76 4.50
N ILE A 118 -17.49 -14.95 4.75
CA ILE A 118 -17.56 -13.88 5.76
C ILE A 118 -18.38 -12.72 5.20
N SER A 119 -19.28 -12.16 6.02
CA SER A 119 -20.13 -11.06 5.58
C SER A 119 -19.31 -9.81 5.21
N THR A 120 -19.80 -9.04 4.24
CA THR A 120 -19.14 -7.81 3.81
C THR A 120 -19.01 -6.79 4.95
N PHE A 121 -19.96 -6.76 5.88
CA PHE A 121 -19.89 -5.89 7.06
C PHE A 121 -18.75 -6.27 7.99
N THR A 122 -18.56 -7.57 8.27
CA THR A 122 -17.44 -8.06 9.08
C THR A 122 -16.10 -7.75 8.42
N VAL A 123 -15.98 -8.00 7.11
CA VAL A 123 -14.74 -7.68 6.36
C VAL A 123 -14.47 -6.17 6.36
N ALA A 124 -15.51 -5.35 6.14
CA ALA A 124 -15.37 -3.90 6.16
C ALA A 124 -14.97 -3.40 7.55
N ALA A 125 -15.56 -3.93 8.63
CA ALA A 125 -15.17 -3.61 9.99
C ALA A 125 -13.71 -3.99 10.25
N LEU A 126 -13.28 -5.19 9.87
CA LEU A 126 -11.89 -5.64 10.00
C LEU A 126 -10.92 -4.64 9.36
N VAL A 127 -11.15 -4.27 8.10
CA VAL A 127 -10.26 -3.35 7.37
C VAL A 127 -10.28 -1.95 7.99
N ASN A 128 -11.45 -1.41 8.32
CA ASN A 128 -11.55 -0.08 8.92
C ASN A 128 -10.91 0.00 10.30
N ILE A 129 -11.07 -1.04 11.14
CA ILE A 129 -10.44 -1.09 12.46
C ILE A 129 -8.92 -1.10 12.33
N GLU A 130 -8.39 -1.90 11.41
CA GLU A 130 -6.95 -1.94 11.14
C GLU A 130 -6.41 -0.58 10.69
N VAL A 131 -7.10 0.09 9.76
CA VAL A 131 -6.72 1.42 9.27
C VAL A 131 -6.84 2.48 10.37
N LEU A 132 -7.99 2.58 11.05
CA LEU A 132 -8.22 3.62 12.08
C LEU A 132 -7.28 3.48 13.27
N SER A 133 -7.01 2.23 13.69
CA SER A 133 -6.11 1.96 14.81
C SER A 133 -4.70 2.52 14.58
N ILE A 134 -4.23 2.59 13.34
CA ILE A 134 -2.91 3.14 13.03
C ILE A 134 -2.95 4.58 12.52
N ALA A 135 -4.02 4.97 11.82
CA ALA A 135 -4.21 6.31 11.27
C ALA A 135 -4.42 7.37 12.36
N ILE A 136 -5.26 7.09 13.37
CA ILE A 136 -5.57 8.06 14.43
C ILE A 136 -4.32 8.39 15.25
N PRO A 137 -3.54 7.40 15.77
CA PRO A 137 -2.33 7.72 16.53
C PRO A 137 -1.25 8.41 15.69
N THR A 138 -1.07 7.98 14.43
CA THR A 138 -0.08 8.63 13.53
C THR A 138 -0.47 10.08 13.23
N TYR A 139 -1.75 10.36 13.00
CA TYR A 139 -2.25 11.71 12.81
C TYR A 139 -1.96 12.63 14.02
N LEU A 140 -2.14 12.12 15.24
CA LEU A 140 -1.90 12.88 16.46
C LEU A 140 -0.41 13.13 16.75
N LEU A 141 0.45 12.16 16.42
CA LEU A 141 1.86 12.16 16.84
C LEU A 141 2.85 12.63 15.77
N ARG A 142 2.42 12.69 14.50
CA ARG A 142 3.31 12.99 13.37
C ARG A 142 2.71 14.03 12.42
N PRO A 143 3.51 15.02 11.99
CA PRO A 143 3.05 15.99 11.01
C PRO A 143 3.06 15.37 9.60
N LYS A 144 2.19 15.87 8.71
CA LYS A 144 2.00 15.34 7.34
C LYS A 144 3.29 15.27 6.51
N ALA A 145 3.41 14.36 5.55
CA ALA A 145 4.52 14.32 4.61
C ALA A 145 4.46 15.53 3.64
N PRO A 146 5.57 15.93 3.01
CA PRO A 146 5.58 17.02 2.03
C PRO A 146 4.54 16.86 0.90
N ALA A 147 4.32 15.63 0.42
CA ALA A 147 3.30 15.32 -0.58
C ALA A 147 1.90 15.80 -0.15
N HIS A 148 1.54 15.57 1.10
CA HIS A 148 0.21 15.88 1.65
C HIS A 148 0.13 17.27 2.31
N ARG A 149 1.19 18.08 2.25
CA ARG A 149 1.21 19.47 2.74
C ARG A 149 1.07 20.48 1.61
N ALA A 150 -0.08 21.15 1.55
CA ALA A 150 -0.34 22.21 0.57
C ALA A 150 0.66 23.39 0.65
N SER A 151 1.27 23.63 1.81
CA SER A 151 2.20 24.74 2.02
C SER A 151 3.62 24.49 1.51
N VAL A 152 3.94 23.29 1.02
CA VAL A 152 5.27 22.96 0.50
C VAL A 152 5.26 23.11 -1.02
N PRO A 153 6.12 23.97 -1.61
CA PRO A 153 6.22 24.09 -3.05
C PRO A 153 6.84 22.81 -3.62
N LEU A 154 6.13 22.18 -4.56
CA LEU A 154 6.56 20.98 -5.28
C LEU A 154 6.40 21.22 -6.77
N ARG A 155 7.37 20.80 -7.59
CA ARG A 155 7.34 21.00 -9.04
C ARG A 155 6.03 20.55 -9.68
N ASN A 156 5.55 19.37 -9.27
CA ASN A 156 4.37 18.73 -9.84
C ASN A 156 3.14 18.83 -8.93
N ARG A 157 3.01 19.88 -8.12
CA ARG A 157 1.86 20.06 -7.23
C ARG A 157 0.51 20.03 -7.97
N PHE A 158 0.48 20.54 -9.20
CA PHE A 158 -0.71 20.52 -10.06
C PHE A 158 -1.21 19.09 -10.36
N LEU A 159 -0.31 18.10 -10.48
CA LEU A 159 -0.70 16.68 -10.67
C LEU A 159 -1.28 16.07 -9.39
N LEU A 160 -0.79 16.51 -8.23
CA LEU A 160 -1.33 16.08 -6.93
C LEU A 160 -2.71 16.70 -6.65
N ASN A 161 -2.95 17.92 -7.12
CA ASN A 161 -4.22 18.62 -6.92
C ASN A 161 -5.25 18.34 -8.03
N SER A 162 -4.84 17.79 -9.17
CA SER A 162 -5.73 17.52 -10.30
C SER A 162 -6.62 16.31 -10.02
N VAL A 163 -7.93 16.55 -9.89
CA VAL A 163 -8.94 15.49 -9.68
C VAL A 163 -8.88 14.46 -10.80
N GLN A 164 -8.76 14.90 -12.06
CA GLN A 164 -8.72 14.02 -13.22
C GLN A 164 -7.52 13.07 -13.16
N VAL A 165 -6.32 13.58 -12.82
CA VAL A 165 -5.11 12.75 -12.69
C VAL A 165 -5.24 11.78 -11.53
N GLN A 166 -5.75 12.24 -10.39
CA GLN A 166 -5.89 11.40 -9.20
C GLN A 166 -6.94 10.30 -9.40
N SER A 167 -8.10 10.62 -10.01
CA SER A 167 -9.17 9.66 -10.23
C SER A 167 -8.83 8.66 -11.34
N SER A 168 -8.22 9.10 -12.44
CA SER A 168 -7.84 8.19 -13.54
C SER A 168 -6.79 7.18 -13.09
N ASN A 169 -5.79 7.61 -12.31
CA ASN A 169 -4.75 6.72 -11.80
C ASN A 169 -5.25 5.79 -10.68
N ALA A 170 -6.22 6.22 -9.88
CA ALA A 170 -6.88 5.34 -8.92
C ALA A 170 -7.71 4.27 -9.64
N LEU A 171 -8.50 4.66 -10.64
CA LEU A 171 -9.28 3.72 -11.46
C LEU A 171 -8.38 2.76 -12.24
N LEU A 172 -7.25 3.23 -12.77
CA LEU A 172 -6.25 2.38 -13.40
C LEU A 172 -5.76 1.29 -12.44
N ALA A 173 -5.42 1.64 -11.19
CA ALA A 173 -5.00 0.65 -10.20
C ALA A 173 -6.12 -0.36 -9.88
N VAL A 174 -7.38 0.09 -9.75
CA VAL A 174 -8.53 -0.81 -9.61
C VAL A 174 -8.60 -1.78 -10.80
N CYS A 175 -8.52 -1.27 -12.03
CA CYS A 175 -8.56 -2.08 -13.24
C CYS A 175 -7.43 -3.12 -13.28
N VAL A 176 -6.20 -2.76 -12.89
CA VAL A 176 -5.08 -3.71 -12.85
C VAL A 176 -5.36 -4.84 -11.86
N TYR A 177 -5.78 -4.54 -10.64
CA TYR A 177 -6.14 -5.58 -9.68
C TYR A 177 -7.31 -6.45 -10.18
N VAL A 178 -8.35 -5.85 -10.77
CA VAL A 178 -9.47 -6.58 -11.37
C VAL A 178 -8.98 -7.53 -12.45
N VAL A 179 -8.14 -7.08 -13.38
CA VAL A 179 -7.62 -7.91 -14.47
C VAL A 179 -6.78 -9.07 -13.94
N VAL A 180 -5.90 -8.83 -12.97
CA VAL A 180 -5.07 -9.89 -12.38
C VAL A 180 -5.92 -10.93 -11.66
N ILE A 181 -6.86 -10.49 -10.80
CA ILE A 181 -7.71 -11.40 -10.03
C ILE A 181 -8.69 -12.14 -10.94
N TRP A 182 -9.41 -11.42 -11.79
CA TRP A 182 -10.39 -12.00 -12.71
C TRP A 182 -9.72 -12.93 -13.73
N GLY A 183 -8.54 -12.57 -14.24
CA GLY A 183 -7.74 -13.45 -15.09
C GLY A 183 -7.33 -14.73 -14.35
N GLY A 184 -6.92 -14.64 -13.08
CA GLY A 184 -6.63 -15.81 -12.24
C GLY A 184 -7.85 -16.70 -11.98
N LEU A 185 -9.04 -16.11 -11.85
CA LEU A 185 -10.30 -16.85 -11.70
C LEU A 185 -10.73 -17.53 -13.01
N LYS A 186 -10.64 -16.82 -14.15
CA LYS A 186 -11.09 -17.34 -15.46
C LYS A 186 -10.18 -18.38 -16.06
N THR A 187 -8.89 -18.30 -15.79
CA THR A 187 -7.95 -19.38 -16.13
C THR A 187 -8.11 -20.59 -15.21
N GLY A 188 -8.88 -20.47 -14.12
CA GLY A 188 -9.06 -21.53 -13.11
C GLY A 188 -7.86 -21.70 -12.17
N TRP A 189 -6.74 -21.05 -12.47
CA TRP A 189 -5.49 -21.23 -11.72
C TRP A 189 -5.62 -20.78 -10.26
N MET A 190 -6.29 -19.66 -9.98
CA MET A 190 -6.51 -19.18 -8.60
C MET A 190 -7.31 -20.19 -7.77
N ASN A 191 -8.43 -20.68 -8.31
CA ASN A 191 -9.28 -21.62 -7.59
C ASN A 191 -8.56 -22.94 -7.36
N TYR A 192 -7.91 -23.49 -8.40
CA TYR A 192 -7.11 -24.70 -8.29
C TYR A 192 -6.00 -24.55 -7.24
N PHE A 193 -5.26 -23.44 -7.29
CA PHE A 193 -4.18 -23.17 -6.34
C PHE A 193 -4.70 -23.08 -4.90
N LEU A 194 -5.77 -22.33 -4.67
CA LEU A 194 -6.31 -22.18 -3.31
C LEU A 194 -6.86 -23.50 -2.77
N ILE A 195 -7.58 -24.31 -3.55
CA ILE A 195 -8.09 -25.62 -3.09
C ILE A 195 -6.94 -26.57 -2.72
N THR A 196 -5.80 -26.45 -3.41
CA THR A 196 -4.63 -27.31 -3.15
C THR A 196 -3.96 -27.01 -1.81
N PHE A 197 -3.99 -25.75 -1.35
CA PHE A 197 -3.22 -25.30 -0.18
C PHE A 197 -4.06 -24.70 0.95
N PHE A 198 -5.38 -24.60 0.77
CA PHE A 198 -6.33 -24.10 1.75
C PHE A 198 -7.55 -25.01 1.82
N ASP A 199 -8.06 -25.19 3.03
CA ASP A 199 -9.35 -25.85 3.26
C ASP A 199 -10.50 -24.84 3.06
N ILE A 200 -10.87 -24.63 1.79
CA ILE A 200 -11.88 -23.63 1.42
C ILE A 200 -13.30 -24.19 1.63
N PRO A 201 -14.17 -23.48 2.36
CA PRO A 201 -15.57 -23.89 2.55
C PRO A 201 -16.41 -23.97 1.27
N THR A 202 -16.25 -23.00 0.36
CA THR A 202 -17.03 -22.94 -0.90
C THR A 202 -16.31 -22.18 -2.00
N LEU A 203 -16.65 -22.51 -3.25
CA LEU A 203 -16.20 -21.79 -4.45
C LEU A 203 -17.33 -21.02 -5.14
N GLU A 204 -18.55 -21.08 -4.60
CA GLU A 204 -19.74 -20.52 -5.24
C GLU A 204 -19.57 -19.03 -5.56
N ALA A 205 -19.19 -18.23 -4.56
CA ALA A 205 -18.97 -16.80 -4.74
C ALA A 205 -17.83 -16.52 -5.73
N ALA A 206 -16.77 -17.32 -5.75
CA ALA A 206 -15.67 -17.19 -6.71
C ALA A 206 -16.11 -17.45 -8.17
N HIS A 207 -17.07 -18.36 -8.39
CA HIS A 207 -17.65 -18.62 -9.71
C HIS A 207 -18.64 -17.54 -10.15
N LEU A 208 -19.35 -16.93 -9.20
CA LEU A 208 -20.27 -15.81 -9.45
C LEU A 208 -19.56 -14.45 -9.58
N GLU A 209 -18.25 -14.38 -9.31
CA GLU A 209 -17.49 -13.15 -9.45
C GLU A 209 -17.52 -12.59 -10.88
N THR A 210 -17.80 -11.29 -10.94
CA THR A 210 -17.73 -10.45 -12.13
C THR A 210 -16.63 -9.41 -11.96
N PRO A 211 -16.12 -8.81 -13.04
CA PRO A 211 -15.17 -7.70 -12.92
C PRO A 211 -15.69 -6.55 -12.03
N VAL A 212 -17.02 -6.32 -12.03
CA VAL A 212 -17.67 -5.25 -11.25
C VAL A 212 -17.71 -5.61 -9.76
N SER A 213 -18.04 -6.85 -9.40
CA SER A 213 -18.07 -7.28 -8.00
C SER A 213 -16.66 -7.32 -7.40
N ILE A 214 -15.66 -7.74 -8.18
CA ILE A 214 -14.25 -7.62 -7.78
C ILE A 214 -13.91 -6.15 -7.57
N ALA A 215 -14.18 -5.29 -8.57
CA ALA A 215 -13.90 -3.86 -8.47
C ALA A 215 -14.50 -3.23 -7.21
N ALA A 216 -15.72 -3.59 -6.82
CA ALA A 216 -16.35 -3.11 -5.59
C ALA A 216 -15.58 -3.53 -4.32
N LYS A 217 -15.11 -4.78 -4.25
CA LYS A 217 -14.35 -5.31 -3.10
C LYS A 217 -12.98 -4.64 -2.92
N ILE A 218 -12.32 -4.31 -4.03
CA ILE A 218 -10.94 -3.77 -4.03
C ILE A 218 -10.87 -2.28 -4.39
N PHE A 219 -12.01 -1.59 -4.50
CA PHE A 219 -12.07 -0.19 -4.89
C PHE A 219 -11.18 0.69 -4.00
N ALA A 220 -11.30 0.51 -2.69
CA ALA A 220 -10.52 1.25 -1.70
C ALA A 220 -9.01 0.93 -1.80
N ALA A 221 -8.65 -0.31 -2.15
CA ALA A 221 -7.27 -0.71 -2.39
C ALA A 221 -6.67 0.02 -3.61
N GLY A 222 -7.43 0.20 -4.70
CA GLY A 222 -6.96 0.98 -5.85
C GLY A 222 -6.70 2.46 -5.52
N ILE A 223 -7.57 3.07 -4.71
CA ILE A 223 -7.34 4.45 -4.20
C ILE A 223 -6.07 4.50 -3.34
N ALA A 224 -5.87 3.51 -2.47
CA ALA A 224 -4.66 3.44 -1.64
C ALA A 224 -3.39 3.17 -2.45
N ALA A 225 -3.43 2.37 -3.51
CA ALA A 225 -2.28 2.13 -4.39
C ALA A 225 -1.79 3.45 -5.00
N LYS A 226 -2.73 4.27 -5.47
CA LYS A 226 -2.45 5.62 -5.97
C LYS A 226 -1.87 6.53 -4.88
N GLU A 227 -2.43 6.50 -3.67
CA GLU A 227 -1.92 7.31 -2.55
C GLU A 227 -0.52 6.90 -2.12
N PHE A 228 -0.22 5.60 -2.07
CA PHE A 228 1.04 5.09 -1.55
C PHE A 228 2.18 5.05 -2.58
N LEU A 229 1.87 4.71 -3.84
CA LEU A 229 2.87 4.56 -4.90
C LEU A 229 3.03 5.85 -5.70
N LEU A 230 1.93 6.40 -6.23
CA LEU A 230 1.99 7.49 -7.20
C LEU A 230 2.30 8.83 -6.53
N ASN A 231 1.56 9.21 -5.49
CA ASN A 231 1.65 10.55 -4.89
C ASN A 231 3.05 10.87 -4.32
N PRO A 232 3.72 9.97 -3.59
CA PRO A 232 5.11 10.17 -3.16
C PRO A 232 6.07 10.27 -4.34
N SER A 233 5.87 9.49 -5.42
CA SER A 233 6.73 9.54 -6.60
C SER A 233 6.65 10.89 -7.33
N ILE A 234 5.45 11.47 -7.42
CA ILE A 234 5.23 12.80 -8.02
C ILE A 234 5.88 13.88 -7.14
N ALA A 235 5.71 13.77 -5.81
CA ALA A 235 6.29 14.71 -4.85
C ALA A 235 7.83 14.66 -4.78
N ALA A 236 8.45 13.55 -5.17
CA ALA A 236 9.91 13.38 -5.16
C ALA A 236 10.64 14.14 -6.28
N GLN A 237 9.91 14.74 -7.25
CA GLN A 237 10.52 15.55 -8.29
C GLN A 237 10.99 16.91 -7.76
N VAL A 238 12.22 17.27 -8.09
CA VAL A 238 12.88 18.51 -7.66
C VAL A 238 12.48 19.67 -8.56
N GLN A 239 12.36 20.87 -7.99
CA GLN A 239 12.12 22.11 -8.75
C GLN A 239 13.22 22.33 -9.81
N SER A 240 12.84 22.79 -11.00
CA SER A 240 13.78 23.12 -12.08
C SER A 240 14.83 24.13 -11.58
N GLY A 241 16.11 23.84 -11.77
CA GLY A 241 17.24 24.68 -11.31
C GLY A 241 17.88 24.28 -9.97
N GLN A 242 17.28 23.35 -9.21
CA GLN A 242 17.90 22.75 -8.00
C GLN A 242 18.45 21.33 -8.25
N THR A 243 18.38 20.85 -9.48
CA THR A 243 19.02 19.61 -9.91
C THR A 243 20.53 19.82 -9.99
N THR A 244 21.29 19.07 -9.19
CA THR A 244 22.73 18.88 -9.42
C THR A 244 22.93 18.47 -10.88
N PRO A 245 23.75 19.17 -11.67
CA PRO A 245 24.03 18.78 -13.04
C PRO A 245 24.55 17.35 -13.02
N VAL A 246 23.85 16.44 -13.69
CA VAL A 246 24.39 15.10 -13.85
C VAL A 246 25.01 15.02 -15.22
N ALA A 247 26.26 14.53 -15.27
CA ALA A 247 26.95 14.29 -16.52
C ALA A 247 26.09 13.37 -17.41
N ASN A 248 25.87 13.79 -18.65
CA ASN A 248 25.20 12.96 -19.65
C ASN A 248 26.01 11.68 -19.84
N PHE A 249 25.32 10.54 -19.82
CA PHE A 249 25.95 9.25 -20.05
C PHE A 249 26.35 9.13 -21.52
N ASP A 250 27.63 8.90 -21.76
CA ASP A 250 28.16 8.62 -23.09
C ASP A 250 28.39 7.11 -23.24
N ALA A 251 27.53 6.47 -24.03
CA ALA A 251 27.60 5.03 -24.27
C ALA A 251 28.87 4.59 -25.00
N SER A 252 29.54 5.50 -25.71
CA SER A 252 30.74 5.18 -26.50
C SER A 252 32.02 5.11 -25.66
N THR A 253 32.04 5.76 -24.49
CA THR A 253 33.19 5.81 -23.58
C THR A 253 32.93 5.10 -22.24
N ALA A 254 31.71 4.58 -22.04
CA ALA A 254 31.29 3.92 -20.81
C ALA A 254 31.82 2.48 -20.68
N ASP A 255 32.45 2.20 -19.54
CA ASP A 255 32.77 0.83 -19.13
C ASP A 255 31.49 0.03 -18.81
N LEU A 256 31.57 -1.30 -18.84
CA LEU A 256 30.43 -2.20 -18.63
C LEU A 256 29.73 -1.94 -17.29
N GLN A 257 30.49 -1.59 -16.24
CA GLN A 257 29.93 -1.16 -14.95
C GLN A 257 29.15 0.15 -15.04
N ALA A 258 29.65 1.13 -15.81
CA ALA A 258 28.96 2.39 -16.04
C ALA A 258 27.68 2.19 -16.87
N THR A 259 27.72 1.31 -17.86
CA THR A 259 26.57 0.92 -18.69
C THR A 259 25.50 0.17 -17.89
N LEU A 260 25.89 -0.79 -17.05
CA LEU A 260 24.95 -1.47 -16.14
C LEU A 260 24.37 -0.50 -15.10
N LYS A 261 25.20 0.36 -14.51
CA LYS A 261 24.74 1.39 -13.56
C LYS A 261 23.79 2.37 -14.24
N HIS A 262 24.02 2.73 -15.50
CA HIS A 262 23.12 3.58 -16.26
C HIS A 262 21.78 2.89 -16.52
N ASN A 263 21.80 1.67 -17.06
CA ASN A 263 20.57 0.96 -17.42
C ASN A 263 19.73 0.47 -16.23
N PHE A 264 20.37 0.08 -15.13
CA PHE A 264 19.66 -0.53 -13.98
C PHE A 264 19.63 0.33 -12.72
N TRP A 265 20.42 1.40 -12.63
CA TRP A 265 20.58 2.18 -11.39
C TRP A 265 20.44 3.70 -11.57
N TYR A 266 20.43 4.19 -12.81
CA TYR A 266 20.35 5.61 -13.13
C TYR A 266 18.90 6.09 -13.35
N PHE A 267 18.02 5.62 -12.49
CA PHE A 267 16.63 6.09 -12.44
C PHE A 267 16.54 7.50 -11.85
N GLY A 268 15.67 8.34 -12.42
CA GLY A 268 15.33 9.64 -11.85
C GLY A 268 14.77 9.51 -10.42
N ARG A 269 14.83 10.59 -9.62
CA ARG A 269 14.39 10.57 -8.20
C ARG A 269 12.96 10.05 -8.04
N ARG A 270 12.06 10.44 -8.92
CA ARG A 270 10.68 9.92 -9.00
C ARG A 270 10.63 8.40 -9.11
N THR A 271 11.32 7.84 -10.10
CA THR A 271 11.34 6.40 -10.37
C THR A 271 11.99 5.64 -9.23
N ARG A 272 13.06 6.18 -8.62
CA ARG A 272 13.66 5.60 -7.40
C ARG A 272 12.67 5.55 -6.22
N THR A 273 11.94 6.64 -5.98
CA THR A 273 10.90 6.67 -4.94
C THR A 273 9.79 5.66 -5.25
N LEU A 274 9.35 5.55 -6.50
CA LEU A 274 8.34 4.56 -6.90
C LEU A 274 8.82 3.13 -6.67
N ILE A 275 10.06 2.80 -7.07
CA ILE A 275 10.68 1.49 -6.83
C ILE A 275 10.75 1.20 -5.32
N GLN A 276 11.21 2.17 -4.53
CA GLN A 276 11.29 2.03 -3.07
C GLN A 276 9.92 1.77 -2.44
N GLN A 277 8.90 2.55 -2.81
CA GLN A 277 7.55 2.37 -2.29
C GLN A 277 6.96 1.02 -2.72
N THR A 278 7.24 0.57 -3.94
CA THR A 278 6.79 -0.74 -4.44
C THR A 278 7.43 -1.87 -3.65
N TRP A 279 8.72 -1.79 -3.34
CA TRP A 279 9.42 -2.76 -2.49
C TRP A 279 8.84 -2.80 -1.08
N ILE A 280 8.63 -1.63 -0.46
CA ILE A 280 8.07 -1.55 0.89
C ILE A 280 6.64 -2.12 0.88
N LEU A 281 5.81 -1.72 -0.06
CA LEU A 281 4.45 -2.23 -0.21
C LEU A 281 4.43 -3.76 -0.35
N SER A 282 5.18 -4.30 -1.31
CA SER A 282 5.21 -5.74 -1.57
C SER A 282 5.73 -6.54 -0.38
N PHE A 283 6.76 -6.04 0.32
CA PHE A 283 7.27 -6.68 1.52
C PHE A 283 6.21 -6.75 2.62
N PHE A 284 5.60 -5.61 2.98
CA PHE A 284 4.56 -5.59 4.02
C PHE A 284 3.31 -6.36 3.62
N LEU A 285 2.93 -6.31 2.34
CA LEU A 285 1.78 -7.04 1.83
C LEU A 285 2.01 -8.54 1.96
N VAL A 286 3.15 -9.04 1.51
CA VAL A 286 3.48 -10.47 1.58
C VAL A 286 3.58 -10.92 3.03
N ALA A 287 4.32 -10.20 3.88
CA ALA A 287 4.47 -10.55 5.28
C ALA A 287 3.11 -10.58 6.02
N ASN A 288 2.27 -9.55 5.85
CA ASN A 288 0.96 -9.48 6.49
C ASN A 288 -0.01 -10.53 5.94
N THR A 289 -0.04 -10.73 4.61
CA THR A 289 -0.93 -11.71 4.00
C THR A 289 -0.55 -13.12 4.41
N VAL A 290 0.74 -13.48 4.38
CA VAL A 290 1.21 -14.78 4.84
C VAL A 290 0.82 -14.99 6.30
N GLN A 291 1.15 -14.05 7.18
CA GLN A 291 0.81 -14.16 8.59
C GLN A 291 -0.69 -14.32 8.82
N ARG A 292 -1.54 -13.51 8.17
CA ARG A 292 -2.99 -13.56 8.34
C ARG A 292 -3.59 -14.83 7.75
N CYS A 293 -3.16 -15.26 6.57
CA CYS A 293 -3.61 -16.52 5.99
C CYS A 293 -3.25 -17.71 6.89
N MET A 294 -2.07 -17.70 7.54
CA MET A 294 -1.70 -18.74 8.49
C MET A 294 -2.66 -18.85 9.69
N THR A 295 -3.44 -17.81 10.00
CA THR A 295 -4.48 -17.86 11.04
C THR A 295 -5.77 -18.55 10.60
N LEU A 296 -5.97 -18.81 9.30
CA LEU A 296 -7.15 -19.49 8.78
C LEU A 296 -7.02 -21.00 8.96
N ASN A 297 -8.12 -21.67 9.29
CA ASN A 297 -8.19 -23.13 9.37
C ASN A 297 -7.81 -23.77 8.03
N GLY A 298 -6.97 -24.81 8.09
CA GLY A 298 -6.51 -25.55 6.91
C GLY A 298 -5.63 -24.77 5.92
N ALA A 299 -5.18 -23.55 6.25
CA ALA A 299 -4.25 -22.81 5.40
C ALA A 299 -2.79 -23.28 5.59
N GLU A 300 -2.12 -23.55 4.48
CA GLU A 300 -0.70 -23.88 4.41
C GLU A 300 0.18 -22.66 4.08
N PHE A 301 1.44 -22.72 4.52
CA PHE A 301 2.41 -21.64 4.29
C PHE A 301 2.67 -21.40 2.79
N ASN A 302 2.84 -22.46 2.00
CA ASN A 302 3.11 -22.35 0.56
C ASN A 302 1.93 -21.72 -0.18
N GLY A 303 0.70 -22.08 0.20
CA GLY A 303 -0.53 -21.45 -0.29
C GLY A 303 -0.57 -19.97 0.06
N ALA A 304 -0.32 -19.64 1.32
CA ALA A 304 -0.32 -18.26 1.81
C ALA A 304 0.71 -17.38 1.07
N ALA A 305 1.93 -17.90 0.86
CA ALA A 305 2.99 -17.20 0.14
C ALA A 305 2.68 -17.04 -1.35
N GLY A 306 2.21 -18.10 -2.01
CA GLY A 306 1.83 -18.03 -3.43
C GLY A 306 0.65 -17.10 -3.68
N TYR A 307 -0.38 -17.14 -2.82
CA TYR A 307 -1.51 -16.22 -2.90
C TYR A 307 -1.06 -14.76 -2.72
N ALA A 308 -0.21 -14.49 -1.72
CA ALA A 308 0.34 -13.15 -1.52
C ALA A 308 1.19 -12.67 -2.72
N GLY A 309 1.89 -13.60 -3.39
CA GLY A 309 2.67 -13.32 -4.59
C GLY A 309 1.84 -12.73 -5.73
N ILE A 310 0.61 -13.18 -5.92
CA ILE A 310 -0.31 -12.66 -6.98
C ILE A 310 -0.57 -11.17 -6.78
N TRP A 311 -0.81 -10.76 -5.54
CA TRP A 311 -1.04 -9.36 -5.17
C TRP A 311 0.23 -8.52 -5.26
N ALA A 312 1.39 -9.09 -4.91
CA ALA A 312 2.67 -8.43 -5.12
C ALA A 312 2.96 -8.18 -6.62
N VAL A 313 2.66 -9.15 -7.48
CA VAL A 313 2.76 -9.00 -8.95
C VAL A 313 1.82 -7.89 -9.44
N ALA A 314 0.58 -7.82 -8.94
CA ALA A 314 -0.34 -6.74 -9.28
C ALA A 314 0.23 -5.36 -8.88
N ASN A 315 0.87 -5.23 -7.71
CA ASN A 315 1.52 -3.99 -7.29
C ASN A 315 2.68 -3.60 -8.22
N VAL A 316 3.47 -4.57 -8.68
CA VAL A 316 4.56 -4.33 -9.64
C VAL A 316 4.01 -3.85 -10.98
N ILE A 317 2.91 -4.43 -11.47
CA ILE A 317 2.23 -3.99 -12.70
C ILE A 317 1.70 -2.56 -12.53
N ILE A 318 1.07 -2.23 -11.40
CA ILE A 318 0.61 -0.87 -11.09
C ILE A 318 1.79 0.10 -11.08
N ALA A 319 2.88 -0.25 -10.42
CA ALA A 319 4.08 0.57 -10.37
C ALA A 319 4.69 0.78 -11.76
N ALA A 320 4.73 -0.25 -12.60
CA ALA A 320 5.22 -0.14 -13.99
C ALA A 320 4.36 0.83 -14.81
N TRP A 321 3.03 0.75 -14.68
CA TRP A 321 2.13 1.72 -15.29
C TRP A 321 2.38 3.14 -14.77
N TYR A 322 2.53 3.32 -13.46
CA TYR A 322 2.82 4.63 -12.89
C TYR A 322 4.18 5.18 -13.34
N ALA A 323 5.20 4.33 -13.50
CA ALA A 323 6.47 4.75 -14.07
C ALA A 323 6.24 5.38 -15.44
N TRP A 324 5.53 4.67 -16.33
CA TRP A 324 5.16 5.11 -17.67
C TRP A 324 4.32 6.40 -17.68
N VAL A 325 3.25 6.48 -16.88
CA VAL A 325 2.31 7.63 -16.88
C VAL A 325 2.97 8.96 -16.54
N GLY A 326 4.02 8.97 -15.72
CA GLY A 326 4.68 10.23 -15.37
C GLY A 326 6.05 10.44 -16.00
N ASP A 327 6.39 9.65 -17.04
CA ASP A 327 7.52 9.94 -17.94
C ASP A 327 7.11 10.91 -19.07
N THR A 328 5.90 11.46 -19.01
CA THR A 328 5.38 12.41 -19.99
C THR A 328 5.92 13.83 -19.83
N SER A 329 6.92 14.07 -18.96
CA SER A 329 7.60 15.37 -18.93
C SER A 329 8.54 15.45 -20.13
N THR A 330 8.23 16.37 -21.03
CA THR A 330 8.87 16.71 -22.30
C THR A 330 10.33 17.21 -22.19
N ASP A 331 11.18 16.53 -21.42
CA ASP A 331 12.64 16.71 -21.45
C ASP A 331 13.28 15.77 -22.49
N TYR A 332 12.51 15.30 -23.48
CA TYR A 332 13.08 14.85 -24.76
C TYR A 332 13.65 16.08 -25.46
N ILE A 333 14.87 16.48 -25.06
CA ILE A 333 15.77 17.14 -25.99
C ILE A 333 16.05 16.09 -27.05
N VAL A 334 15.28 16.14 -28.13
CA VAL A 334 15.61 15.47 -29.38
C VAL A 334 16.97 16.02 -29.76
N ASN A 335 18.01 15.20 -29.63
CA ASN A 335 19.28 15.47 -30.29
C ASN A 335 19.07 15.43 -31.80
#